data_AF-A0A838FQP1-F1
#
_entry.id   AF-A0A838FQP1-F1
#
_cell.length_a   1.000
_cell.length_b   1.000
_cell.length_c   1.000
_cell.angle_alpha   90.00
_cell.angle_beta   90.00
_cell.angle_gamma   90.00
#
_symmetry.space_group_name_H-M   'P 1'
#
loop_
_entity.id
_entity.type
_entity.pdbx_description
1 polymer ?
#
loop_
_entity_poly.entity_id
_entity_poly.type
_entity_poly.pdbx_seq_one_letter_code
_entity_poly.pdbx_strand_id
1 'polypeptide(L)' 'MAKLTLHVPDNLVEAAKLEAAKRRTSVSKLVSDYFRAFRAGATQTGSTPLPPVTASLVGSIQGADADQESYIDFLQQKHS' A
#
# COMPACT_ATOMS: atom_id res chain seq x y z
N MET A 1 8.57 28.80 3.21
CA MET A 1 8.19 27.87 2.12
C MET A 1 9.43 27.14 1.65
N ALA A 2 9.36 25.83 1.43
CA ALA A 2 10.45 25.08 0.80
C ALA A 2 10.26 25.09 -0.73
N LYS A 3 11.34 25.31 -1.48
CA LYS A 3 11.35 25.27 -2.96
C LYS A 3 12.24 24.12 -3.41
N LEU A 4 11.68 23.23 -4.21
CA LEU A 4 12.40 22.14 -4.87
C LEU A 4 12.54 22.48 -6.35
N THR A 5 13.73 22.29 -6.92
CA THR A 5 13.97 22.41 -8.36
C THR A 5 14.33 21.05 -8.92
N LEU A 6 13.65 20.64 -9.99
CA LEU A 6 13.83 19.34 -10.64
C LEU A 6 14.48 19.56 -12.00
N HIS A 7 15.54 18.82 -12.29
CA HIS A 7 16.07 18.71 -13.65
C HIS A 7 15.29 17.62 -14.38
N VAL A 8 14.55 18.03 -15.41
CA VAL A 8 13.75 17.13 -16.25
C VAL A 8 13.95 17.51 -17.72
N PRO A 9 13.84 16.55 -18.64
CA PRO A 9 13.87 16.82 -20.07
C PRO A 9 12.77 17.82 -20.51
N ASP A 10 13.08 18.67 -21.49
CA ASP A 10 12.17 19.73 -21.96
C ASP A 10 10.83 19.20 -22.48
N ASN A 11 10.83 18.04 -23.15
CA ASN A 11 9.61 17.39 -23.62
C ASN A 11 8.64 17.06 -22.47
N LEU A 12 9.17 16.74 -21.29
CA LEU A 12 8.37 16.43 -20.10
C LEU A 12 7.81 17.70 -19.46
N VAL A 13 8.55 18.82 -19.53
CA VAL A 13 8.06 20.14 -19.10
C VAL A 13 6.86 20.56 -19.95
N GLU A 14 6.95 20.40 -21.27
CA GLU A 14 5.86 20.75 -22.19
C GLU A 14 4.63 19.85 -21.98
N ALA A 15 4.83 18.54 -21.81
CA ALA A 15 3.73 17.63 -21.46
C ALA A 15 3.04 18.03 -20.16
N ALA A 16 3.80 18.42 -19.13
CA ALA A 16 3.24 18.86 -17.86
C ALA A 16 2.43 20.16 -17.98
N LYS A 17 2.89 21.13 -18.79
CA LYS A 17 2.15 22.37 -19.07
C LYS A 17 0.84 22.09 -19.78
N LEU A 18 0.85 21.21 -20.79
CA LEU A 18 -0.35 20.83 -21.54
C LEU A 18 -1.40 20.18 -20.62
N GLU A 19 -0.99 19.24 -19.79
CA GLU A 19 -1.89 18.60 -18.80
C GLU A 19 -2.41 19.61 -17.77
N ALA A 20 -1.57 20.53 -17.30
CA ALA A 20 -1.98 21.57 -16.37
C ALA A 20 -3.05 22.50 -16.98
N ALA A 21 -2.86 22.91 -18.24
CA ALA A 21 -3.82 23.71 -18.99
C ALA A 21 -5.16 22.97 -19.18
N LYS A 22 -5.11 21.69 -19.58
CA LYS A 22 -6.30 20.83 -19.75
C LYS A 22 -7.09 20.70 -18.45
N ARG A 23 -6.40 20.61 -17.31
CA ARG A 23 -7.00 20.50 -15.96
C ARG A 23 -7.28 21.86 -15.30
N ARG A 24 -7.05 22.98 -15.99
CA ARG A 24 -7.18 24.36 -15.47
C ARG A 24 -6.45 24.57 -14.14
N THR A 25 -5.23 24.03 -14.03
CA THR A 25 -4.38 24.11 -12.83
C THR A 25 -2.96 24.56 -13.20
N SER A 26 -2.10 24.74 -12.21
CA SER A 26 -0.68 25.03 -12.42
C SER A 26 0.17 23.76 -12.36
N VAL A 27 1.32 23.76 -13.05
CA VAL A 27 2.30 22.66 -12.99
C VAL A 27 2.74 22.42 -11.54
N SER A 28 2.97 23.49 -10.76
CA SER A 28 3.33 23.37 -9.35
C SER A 28 2.28 22.64 -8.52
N LYS A 29 0.99 22.87 -8.78
CA LYS A 29 -0.11 22.20 -8.09
C LYS A 29 -0.21 20.74 -8.52
N LEU A 30 -0.09 20.46 -9.82
CA LEU A 30 -0.07 19.09 -10.35
C LEU A 30 1.04 18.25 -9.70
N VAL A 31 2.26 18.79 -9.64
CA VAL A 31 3.42 18.13 -9.00
C VAL A 31 3.22 17.99 -7.49
N SER A 32 2.65 19.00 -6.82
CA SER A 32 2.32 18.92 -5.39
C SER A 32 1.30 17.82 -5.11
N ASP A 33 0.27 17.69 -5.93
CA ASP A 33 -0.76 16.66 -5.82
C ASP A 33 -0.16 15.27 -6.07
N TYR A 34 0.75 15.15 -7.05
CA TYR A 34 1.51 13.92 -7.27
C TYR A 34 2.35 13.54 -6.04
N PHE A 35 3.10 14.46 -5.44
CA PHE A 35 3.88 14.16 -4.23
C PHE A 35 3.00 13.77 -3.04
N ARG A 36 1.80 14.35 -2.92
CA ARG A 36 0.81 13.93 -1.91
C ARG A 36 0.33 12.50 -2.16
N ALA A 37 0.01 12.16 -3.40
CA ALA A 37 -0.39 10.80 -3.78
C ALA A 37 0.76 9.79 -3.60
N PHE A 38 1.99 10.20 -3.93
CA PHE A 38 3.20 9.40 -3.73
C PHE A 38 3.41 9.08 -2.24
N ARG A 39 3.22 10.07 -1.35
CA ARG A 39 3.24 9.85 0.10
C ARG A 39 2.11 8.91 0.55
N ALA A 40 0.90 9.06 0.00
CA ALA A 40 -0.24 8.20 0.34
C ALA A 40 -0.04 6.73 -0.13
N GLY A 41 0.63 6.52 -1.27
CA GLY A 41 1.04 5.21 -1.75
C GLY A 41 2.18 4.62 -0.93
N ALA A 42 3.16 5.43 -0.52
CA ALA A 42 4.24 5.02 0.38
C ALA A 42 3.75 4.68 1.81
N THR A 43 2.62 5.26 2.25
CA THR A 43 1.98 4.84 3.50
C THR A 43 1.19 3.54 3.39
N GLN A 44 0.87 3.06 2.18
CA GLN A 44 0.20 1.77 1.96
C GLN A 44 1.20 0.59 1.92
N THR A 45 2.50 0.85 1.78
CA THR A 45 3.53 -0.20 1.90
C THR A 45 3.88 -0.54 3.36
N GLY A 46 3.34 0.21 4.33
CA GLY A 46 3.42 -0.12 5.74
C GLY A 46 2.09 -0.68 6.22
N SER A 47 1.96 -2.02 6.18
CA SER A 47 0.93 -2.81 6.88
C SER A 47 -0.39 -2.08 7.10
N THR A 48 -1.32 -2.17 6.15
CA THR A 48 -2.74 -1.99 6.50
C THR A 48 -2.98 -2.86 7.73
N PRO A 49 -3.36 -2.30 8.90
CA PRO A 49 -3.54 -3.09 10.10
C PRO A 49 -4.57 -4.16 9.76
N LEU A 50 -4.14 -5.43 9.86
CA LEU A 50 -5.03 -6.54 9.62
C LEU A 50 -6.28 -6.36 10.50
N PRO A 51 -7.49 -6.65 9.99
CA PRO A 51 -8.68 -6.69 10.82
C PRO A 51 -8.40 -7.53 12.07
N PRO A 52 -8.96 -7.19 13.24
CA PRO A 52 -8.57 -7.77 14.53
C PRO A 52 -8.60 -9.31 14.53
N VAL A 53 -9.59 -9.89 13.85
CA VAL A 53 -9.72 -11.35 13.67
C VAL A 53 -8.60 -11.93 12.82
N THR A 54 -8.24 -11.27 11.71
CA THR A 54 -7.17 -11.73 10.82
C THR A 54 -5.81 -11.57 11.51
N ALA A 55 -5.60 -10.48 12.25
CA ALA A 55 -4.39 -10.23 13.03
C ALA A 55 -4.16 -11.31 14.09
N SER A 56 -5.22 -11.76 14.78
CA SER A 56 -5.12 -12.81 15.80
C SER A 56 -4.79 -14.20 15.24
N LEU A 57 -5.02 -14.41 13.93
CA LEU A 57 -4.79 -15.69 13.24
C LEU A 57 -3.42 -15.77 12.55
N VAL A 58 -2.70 -14.65 12.41
CA VAL A 58 -1.36 -14.66 11.83
C VAL A 58 -0.42 -15.48 12.71
N GLY A 59 0.23 -16.48 12.12
CA GLY A 59 1.20 -17.33 12.82
C GLY A 59 0.59 -18.49 13.61
N SER A 60 -0.75 -18.59 13.72
CA SER A 60 -1.40 -19.65 14.52
C SER A 60 -1.15 -21.07 14.00
N ILE A 61 -0.72 -21.22 12.75
CA ILE A 61 -0.39 -22.50 12.11
C ILE A 61 1.08 -22.60 11.70
N GLN A 62 1.91 -21.63 12.10
CA GLN A 62 3.29 -21.58 11.64
C GLN A 62 4.13 -22.69 12.28
N GLY A 63 4.62 -23.62 11.45
CA GLY A 63 5.39 -24.77 11.92
C GLY A 63 4.55 -25.99 12.32
N ALA A 64 3.22 -25.93 12.16
CA ALA A 64 2.37 -27.10 12.31
C ALA A 64 2.28 -27.84 10.97
N ASP A 65 2.69 -29.12 10.95
CA ASP A 65 2.39 -30.05 9.86
C ASP A 65 0.95 -30.55 10.05
N ALA A 66 0.01 -29.62 9.95
CA ALA A 66 -1.40 -29.86 10.24
C ALA A 66 -2.08 -30.46 9.00
N ASP A 67 -2.05 -31.78 8.91
CA ASP A 67 -2.85 -32.53 7.95
C ASP A 67 -4.27 -32.81 8.50
N GLN A 68 -5.11 -33.37 7.63
CA GLN A 68 -6.50 -33.69 7.97
C GLN A 68 -6.60 -34.72 9.10
N GLU A 69 -5.63 -35.64 9.19
CA GLU A 69 -5.61 -36.70 10.19
C GLU A 69 -5.29 -36.14 11.58
N SER A 70 -4.32 -35.23 11.67
CA SER A 70 -3.99 -34.46 12.87
C SER A 70 -5.19 -33.66 13.42
N TYR A 71 -6.04 -33.13 12.53
CA TYR A 71 -7.26 -32.43 12.92
C TYR A 71 -8.32 -33.38 13.49
N ILE A 72 -8.47 -34.58 12.91
CA ILE A 72 -9.43 -35.59 13.38
C ILE A 72 -9.03 -36.11 14.76
N ASP A 73 -7.74 -36.42 14.97
CA ASP A 73 -7.23 -36.88 16.27
C ASP A 73 -7.42 -35.83 17.37
N PHE A 74 -7.15 -34.56 17.06
CA PHE A 74 -7.43 -33.45 17.97
C PHE A 74 -8.91 -33.38 18.36
N LEU A 75 -9.83 -33.54 17.40
CA LEU A 75 -11.27 -33.53 17.68
C LEU A 75 -11.70 -34.71 18.55
N GLN A 76 -11.15 -35.91 18.32
CA GLN A 76 -11.42 -37.08 19.15
C GLN A 76 -10.96 -36.86 20.59
N GLN A 77 -9.76 -36.31 20.78
CA GLN A 77 -9.22 -36.03 22.11
C GLN A 77 -9.99 -34.93 22.83
N LYS A 78 -10.42 -33.89 22.12
CA LYS A 78 -11.17 -32.75 22.70
C LYS A 78 -12.59 -33.12 23.15
N HIS A 79 -13.21 -34.11 22.51
CA HIS A 79 -14.60 -34.52 22.75
C HIS A 79 -14.74 -35.85 23.49
N SER A 80 -13.64 -36.42 23.99
CA SER A 80 -13.64 -37.55 24.95
C SER A 80 -13.78 -37.04 26.39
#